data_AF-A0A8B6FRX3-F1
#
_entry.id   AF-A0A8B6FRX3-F1
#
_cell.length_a   1.000
_cell.length_b   1.000
_cell.length_c   1.000
_cell.angle_alpha   90.00
_cell.angle_beta   90.00
_cell.angle_gamma   90.00
#
_symmetry.space_group_name_H-M   'P 1'
#
loop_
_entity.id
_entity.type
_entity.pdbx_description
1 polymer ?
#
loop_
_entity_poly.entity_id
_entity_poly.type
_entity_poly.pdbx_seq_one_letter_code
_entity_poly.pdbx_strand_id
1 'polypeptide(L)'
;MDRNRHMSVNSPDDEIRTLLSSSNSENLQHKEEGPSASTWLLGCLKALSKPIPKKSAEKEASQQRTRQPVNYASINNPNSGSHEDERASAVISRYKYYNRLAPHGSSNFLMPDHVVPQVFINYVFKPIPGEQSSIVTIFSLWNTMMGTSLLSMPWAIRQAGFATGIPLLVFMAGINLYTSYRILKTSQEYSVDGQLVEFSDVCKHYLGKWAQYLAVGSSLLTLLGGSIVYWILMSNFLYNVVLFIWHKAEHDSSNVGSMNNTNTDIVCNVHHPDTNHTSYPSGSHTHEDSFDKIWNVSYTVPFFLILILGPLVNFKSPTFFTKFNALATLSVTYLIIFVIINAAKWGINVEFTGDEQQMFYVPDFKGSFPALTGIAALAYFVQNSCVSIVRNQKYPENNIRDLIIAYILVAFTYIFVGVMFYISFPMEKDCIEDNLLNNMSDTYVLAFVARISLFFQMMCVFPLLLYIFRVQLLYTIYNTVWPGLRHVLVLNVCIIAVCVVFAVFLPHIGKIIGFFGAFCGFAYAIMLPCLVHLTIQHRNGEQSMLSTVLHSCLIVLGLANFVGQFLVLNVK
;
A
#
# COMPACT_ATOMS: atom_id res chain seq x y z
N MET A 1 77.22 -26.17 17.47
CA MET A 1 76.05 -26.77 18.16
C MET A 1 75.47 -25.66 19.02
N ASP A 2 74.56 -24.86 18.45
CA ASP A 2 73.09 -24.98 18.65
C ASP A 2 72.69 -24.43 20.04
N ARG A 3 71.65 -23.63 20.27
CA ARG A 3 70.52 -23.10 19.50
C ARG A 3 69.79 -22.06 20.38
N ASN A 4 69.20 -21.05 19.75
CA ASN A 4 67.93 -20.38 20.06
C ASN A 4 67.63 -19.72 21.44
N ARG A 5 67.53 -18.38 21.40
CA ARG A 5 66.57 -17.58 22.19
C ARG A 5 65.15 -17.77 21.65
N HIS A 6 64.16 -17.92 22.53
CA HIS A 6 62.75 -17.68 22.22
C HIS A 6 62.16 -16.65 23.20
N MET A 7 61.68 -15.54 22.64
CA MET A 7 60.72 -14.62 23.25
C MET A 7 59.31 -15.23 23.15
N SER A 8 58.53 -15.18 24.22
CA SER A 8 57.08 -15.43 24.20
C SER A 8 56.33 -14.09 24.16
N VAL A 9 55.37 -14.03 23.24
CA VAL A 9 54.47 -12.93 22.89
C VAL A 9 53.27 -12.89 23.85
N ASN A 10 52.90 -11.71 24.37
CA ASN A 10 51.62 -11.47 25.06
C ASN A 10 50.57 -10.97 24.06
N SER A 11 49.34 -11.48 24.19
CA SER A 11 48.16 -11.23 23.34
C SER A 11 47.36 -10.00 23.81
N PRO A 12 46.72 -9.22 22.90
CA PRO A 12 46.04 -7.96 23.23
C PRO A 12 44.52 -8.12 23.49
N ASP A 13 44.14 -8.89 24.52
CA ASP A 13 42.72 -9.06 24.91
C ASP A 13 42.36 -8.46 26.29
N ASP A 14 43.33 -7.93 27.04
CA ASP A 14 43.11 -7.42 28.41
C ASP A 14 42.85 -5.91 28.52
N GLU A 15 42.96 -5.15 27.42
CA GLU A 15 42.80 -3.68 27.44
C GLU A 15 41.37 -3.19 27.11
N ILE A 16 40.46 -4.10 26.70
CA ILE A 16 39.09 -3.74 26.28
C ILE A 16 38.08 -3.83 27.45
N ARG A 17 38.43 -4.53 28.54
CA ARG A 17 37.52 -4.72 29.69
C ARG A 17 37.49 -3.57 30.70
N THR A 18 38.42 -2.63 30.65
CA THR A 18 38.53 -1.51 31.60
C THR A 18 37.84 -0.23 31.16
N LEU A 19 37.34 -0.13 29.92
CA LEU A 19 36.61 1.05 29.41
C LEU A 19 35.07 0.92 29.43
N LEU A 20 34.54 -0.24 29.82
CA LEU A 20 33.09 -0.51 29.82
C LEU A 20 32.42 -0.44 31.20
N SER A 21 33.14 -0.08 32.28
CA SER A 21 32.58 -0.05 33.64
C SER A 21 32.28 1.35 34.22
N SER A 22 32.53 2.45 33.49
CA SER A 22 32.45 3.81 34.06
C SER A 22 31.29 4.70 33.57
N SER A 23 30.32 4.19 32.79
CA SER A 23 29.22 5.01 32.23
C SER A 23 27.81 4.51 32.59
N ASN A 24 27.61 3.97 33.79
CA ASN A 24 26.27 3.68 34.31
C ASN A 24 26.15 4.14 35.77
N SER A 25 25.67 5.37 35.98
CA SER A 25 24.93 5.76 37.19
C SER A 25 24.32 7.15 37.01
N GLU A 26 23.06 7.20 36.60
CA GLU A 26 22.13 8.26 37.02
C GLU A 26 20.69 7.75 36.82
N ASN A 27 20.12 7.23 37.90
CA ASN A 27 18.70 6.96 38.06
C ASN A 27 18.02 8.26 38.47
N LEU A 28 16.94 8.64 37.78
CA LEU A 28 15.91 9.50 38.36
C LEU A 28 14.53 9.04 37.88
N GLN A 29 13.75 8.57 38.86
CA GLN A 29 12.35 8.19 38.79
C GLN A 29 11.50 9.37 38.33
N HIS A 30 10.55 9.16 37.41
CA HIS A 30 9.29 9.90 37.45
C HIS A 30 8.12 9.07 36.92
N LYS A 31 7.04 9.22 37.68
CA LYS A 31 5.75 8.54 37.77
C LYS A 31 4.88 8.74 36.51
N GLU A 32 4.12 7.70 36.17
CA GLU A 32 3.13 7.69 35.08
C GLU A 32 1.90 8.56 35.41
N GLU A 33 1.56 9.51 34.53
CA GLU A 33 0.20 10.03 34.33
C GLU A 33 -0.02 10.24 32.82
N GLY A 34 -1.14 9.74 32.28
CA GLY A 34 -1.43 9.72 30.84
C GLY A 34 -1.77 11.08 30.24
N PRO A 35 -1.42 11.40 28.97
CA PRO A 35 -1.66 12.72 28.42
C PRO A 35 -3.00 12.85 27.66
N SER A 36 -3.71 13.95 27.92
CA SER A 36 -4.92 14.36 27.21
C SER A 36 -4.60 15.06 25.86
N ALA A 37 -5.63 15.35 25.06
CA ALA A 37 -5.54 15.88 23.69
C ALA A 37 -4.69 17.15 23.50
N SER A 38 -4.49 17.99 24.52
CA SER A 38 -3.67 19.21 24.43
C SER A 38 -2.16 18.92 24.41
N THR A 39 -1.73 17.76 24.93
CA THR A 39 -0.33 17.35 24.97
C THR A 39 0.22 16.95 23.60
N TRP A 40 -0.67 16.61 22.65
CA TRP A 40 -0.33 16.25 21.27
C TRP A 40 0.17 17.46 20.47
N LEU A 41 -0.50 18.61 20.58
CA LEU A 41 -0.10 19.87 19.92
C LEU A 41 1.22 20.41 20.49
N LEU A 42 1.42 20.30 21.81
CA LEU A 42 2.68 20.65 22.46
C LEU A 42 3.83 19.69 22.10
N GLY A 43 3.52 18.42 21.83
CA GLY A 43 4.48 17.46 21.29
C GLY A 43 4.97 17.83 19.89
N CYS A 44 4.07 18.27 19.00
CA CYS A 44 4.42 18.82 17.69
C CYS A 44 5.28 20.08 17.78
N LEU A 45 4.97 21.00 18.69
CA LEU A 45 5.75 22.23 18.90
C LEU A 45 7.13 21.96 19.54
N LYS A 46 7.25 20.98 20.45
CA LYS A 46 8.54 20.55 21.03
C LYS A 46 9.42 19.75 20.05
N ALA A 47 8.83 19.07 19.07
CA ALA A 47 9.58 18.37 18.03
C ALA A 47 10.29 19.35 17.07
N LEU A 48 9.76 20.56 16.90
CA LEU A 48 10.37 21.63 16.11
C LEU A 48 11.64 22.23 16.75
N SER A 49 11.88 22.01 18.05
CA SER A 49 12.93 22.73 18.80
C SER A 49 14.20 21.91 19.12
N LYS A 50 14.32 20.65 18.71
CA LYS A 50 15.48 19.80 19.06
C LYS A 50 16.45 19.59 17.89
N PRO A 51 17.75 19.94 18.04
CA PRO A 51 18.78 19.51 17.11
C PRO A 51 19.06 18.02 17.27
N ILE A 52 19.10 17.29 16.16
CA ILE A 52 19.34 15.83 16.13
C ILE A 52 20.82 15.56 15.83
N PRO A 53 21.50 14.67 16.57
CA PRO A 53 22.88 14.30 16.31
C PRO A 53 22.99 13.38 15.08
N LYS A 54 24.00 13.64 14.23
CA LYS A 54 24.39 12.77 13.12
C LYS A 54 24.99 11.47 13.68
N LYS A 55 24.37 10.32 13.42
CA LYS A 55 25.00 8.99 13.57
C LYS A 55 25.24 8.41 12.18
N SER A 56 26.50 8.20 11.84
CA SER A 56 26.94 7.41 10.69
C SER A 56 26.88 5.92 11.06
N ALA A 57 26.08 5.15 10.34
CA ALA A 57 26.05 3.70 10.42
C ALA A 57 26.28 3.15 9.01
N GLU A 58 27.49 2.67 8.74
CA GLU A 58 27.85 1.93 7.53
C GLU A 58 27.25 0.51 7.61
N LYS A 59 26.53 0.08 6.56
CA LYS A 59 26.60 -1.31 6.06
C LYS A 59 25.91 -1.50 4.69
N GLU A 60 26.72 -2.07 3.78
CA GLU A 60 26.40 -2.84 2.56
C GLU A 60 25.61 -2.15 1.43
N ALA A 61 26.31 -1.28 0.70
CA ALA A 61 26.05 -1.02 -0.72
C ALA A 61 27.23 -1.54 -1.57
N SER A 62 26.97 -1.92 -2.82
CA SER A 62 28.01 -2.38 -3.76
C SER A 62 28.96 -1.22 -4.10
N GLN A 63 30.06 -1.16 -3.35
CA GLN A 63 31.10 -0.14 -3.50
C GLN A 63 31.93 -0.40 -4.76
N GLN A 64 31.91 0.52 -5.73
CA GLN A 64 32.89 0.50 -6.82
C GLN A 64 34.05 1.44 -6.47
N ARG A 65 35.27 0.88 -6.40
CA ARG A 65 36.48 1.64 -6.07
C ARG A 65 36.94 2.43 -7.30
N THR A 66 37.10 3.74 -7.15
CA THR A 66 37.72 4.62 -8.16
C THR A 66 38.93 5.30 -7.58
N ARG A 67 39.99 5.41 -8.37
CA ARG A 67 41.28 5.98 -7.95
C ARG A 67 41.31 7.47 -8.25
N GLN A 68 41.62 8.29 -7.25
CA GLN A 68 41.79 9.73 -7.51
C GLN A 68 43.15 10.03 -8.16
N PRO A 69 43.22 11.01 -9.07
CA PRO A 69 44.48 11.66 -9.42
C PRO A 69 44.96 12.53 -8.25
N VAL A 70 46.24 12.42 -7.91
CA VAL A 70 46.84 13.15 -6.78
C VAL A 70 46.86 14.65 -7.05
N ASN A 71 46.15 15.45 -6.26
CA ASN A 71 46.16 16.92 -6.34
C ASN A 71 47.12 17.52 -5.30
N TYR A 72 47.95 18.49 -5.70
CA TYR A 72 49.22 18.85 -5.05
C TYR A 72 49.13 19.68 -3.75
N ALA A 73 47.93 19.99 -3.26
CA ALA A 73 47.76 21.13 -2.32
C ALA A 73 47.86 20.79 -0.82
N SER A 74 47.89 19.51 -0.40
CA SER A 74 47.80 19.16 1.03
C SER A 74 49.07 18.57 1.67
N ILE A 75 50.19 18.47 0.96
CA ILE A 75 51.40 17.75 1.45
C ILE A 75 52.59 18.69 1.76
N ASN A 76 52.54 19.96 1.33
CA ASN A 76 53.63 20.91 1.60
C ASN A 76 53.44 21.67 2.92
N ASN A 77 53.34 20.97 4.06
CA ASN A 77 53.65 21.60 5.34
C ASN A 77 55.05 21.16 5.78
N PRO A 78 56.10 22.00 5.66
CA PRO A 78 57.50 21.56 5.79
C PRO A 78 57.95 21.20 7.21
N ASN A 79 57.06 21.17 8.20
CA ASN A 79 57.42 21.22 9.62
C ASN A 79 57.09 19.97 10.45
N SER A 80 56.86 18.80 9.84
CA SER A 80 56.87 17.53 10.59
C SER A 80 58.06 16.66 10.15
N GLY A 81 59.13 16.70 10.93
CA GLY A 81 60.20 15.70 10.81
C GLY A 81 59.76 14.41 11.49
N SER A 82 59.36 13.40 10.73
CA SER A 82 59.27 12.02 11.22
C SER A 82 59.53 11.02 10.09
N HIS A 83 60.14 9.87 10.40
CA HIS A 83 60.41 8.77 9.45
C HIS A 83 59.16 8.21 8.73
N GLU A 84 57.94 8.62 9.13
CA GLU A 84 56.70 8.28 8.46
C GLU A 84 56.50 9.05 7.13
N ASP A 85 57.09 10.24 6.99
CA ASP A 85 56.97 11.09 5.78
C ASP A 85 57.80 10.57 4.60
N GLU A 86 58.95 9.91 4.85
CA GLU A 86 59.74 9.24 3.81
C GLU A 86 58.98 8.04 3.22
N ARG A 87 58.31 7.26 4.07
CA ARG A 87 57.50 6.12 3.62
C ARG A 87 56.27 6.59 2.85
N ALA A 88 55.59 7.62 3.34
CA ALA A 88 54.43 8.20 2.66
C ALA A 88 54.82 8.79 1.28
N SER A 89 55.91 9.55 1.20
CA SER A 89 56.40 10.12 -0.06
C SER A 89 56.86 9.05 -1.07
N ALA A 90 57.49 7.97 -0.60
CA ALA A 90 57.87 6.83 -1.45
C ALA A 90 56.66 6.06 -1.99
N VAL A 91 55.59 5.91 -1.21
CA VAL A 91 54.36 5.27 -1.68
C VAL A 91 53.62 6.16 -2.68
N ILE A 92 53.61 7.47 -2.47
CA ILE A 92 53.02 8.45 -3.40
C ILE A 92 53.78 8.49 -4.73
N SER A 93 55.11 8.46 -4.71
CA SER A 93 55.92 8.46 -5.93
C SER A 93 55.72 7.17 -6.75
N ARG A 94 55.62 6.01 -6.09
CA ARG A 94 55.26 4.74 -6.74
C ARG A 94 53.86 4.79 -7.34
N TYR A 95 52.88 5.29 -6.61
CA TYR A 95 51.52 5.45 -7.11
C TYR A 95 51.48 6.33 -8.37
N LYS A 96 52.21 7.45 -8.39
CA LYS A 96 52.37 8.32 -9.57
C LYS A 96 53.01 7.60 -10.75
N TYR A 97 54.06 6.81 -10.50
CA TYR A 97 54.77 6.07 -11.54
C TYR A 97 53.85 5.05 -12.23
N TYR A 98 53.15 4.22 -11.46
CA TYR A 98 52.20 3.24 -12.01
C TYR A 98 51.02 3.91 -12.74
N ASN A 99 50.52 5.04 -12.23
CA ASN A 99 49.42 5.76 -12.89
C ASN A 99 49.84 6.41 -14.22
N ARG A 100 51.12 6.76 -14.38
CA ARG A 100 51.68 7.26 -15.66
C ARG A 100 51.94 6.15 -16.68
N LEU A 101 52.29 4.95 -16.21
CA LEU A 101 52.45 3.76 -17.05
C LEU A 101 51.12 3.22 -17.58
N ALA A 102 50.03 3.52 -16.89
CA ALA A 102 48.70 2.98 -17.12
C ALA A 102 47.65 4.09 -17.37
N PRO A 103 47.75 4.89 -18.46
CA PRO A 103 46.85 6.01 -18.71
C PRO A 103 45.39 5.58 -18.97
N HIS A 104 45.15 4.30 -19.28
CA HIS A 104 43.82 3.72 -19.46
C HIS A 104 43.52 2.71 -18.34
N GLY A 105 42.34 2.86 -17.70
CA GLY A 105 41.93 2.15 -16.48
C GLY A 105 41.81 0.62 -16.56
N SER A 106 42.17 0.00 -17.69
CA SER A 106 42.10 -1.45 -17.95
C SER A 106 43.47 -2.10 -18.14
N SER A 107 44.58 -1.43 -17.83
CA SER A 107 45.92 -2.01 -18.03
C SER A 107 46.38 -2.89 -16.85
N ASN A 108 47.07 -3.99 -17.17
CA ASN A 108 47.70 -4.89 -16.18
C ASN A 108 48.81 -4.22 -15.33
N PHE A 109 49.14 -2.96 -15.63
CA PHE A 109 50.17 -2.18 -14.95
C PHE A 109 49.60 -1.26 -13.86
N LEU A 110 48.30 -1.31 -13.58
CA LEU A 110 47.72 -0.65 -12.41
C LEU A 110 48.19 -1.35 -11.13
N MET A 111 48.75 -0.57 -10.20
CA MET A 111 49.15 -1.05 -8.87
C MET A 111 47.98 -1.80 -8.20
N PRO A 112 48.13 -2.98 -7.58
CA PRO A 112 47.00 -3.71 -6.99
C PRO A 112 46.29 -2.97 -5.85
N ASP A 113 44.97 -3.18 -5.71
CA ASP A 113 44.11 -2.42 -4.77
C ASP A 113 44.52 -2.53 -3.30
N HIS A 114 45.10 -3.65 -2.89
CA HIS A 114 45.55 -3.87 -1.50
C HIS A 114 46.86 -3.13 -1.17
N VAL A 115 47.54 -2.59 -2.18
CA VAL A 115 48.82 -1.84 -2.03
C VAL A 115 48.57 -0.33 -2.06
N VAL A 116 47.39 0.12 -2.52
CA VAL A 116 47.02 1.53 -2.58
C VAL A 116 46.64 2.01 -1.18
N PRO A 117 47.25 3.10 -0.65
CA PRO A 117 46.80 3.69 0.60
C PRO A 117 45.34 4.12 0.52
N GLN A 118 44.58 3.88 1.59
CA GLN A 118 43.13 4.12 1.58
C GLN A 118 42.74 5.58 1.26
N VAL A 119 43.62 6.54 1.49
CA VAL A 119 43.45 7.96 1.15
C VAL A 119 43.26 8.19 -0.36
N PHE A 120 43.74 7.28 -1.23
CA PHE A 120 43.65 7.42 -2.69
C PHE A 120 42.52 6.60 -3.33
N ILE A 121 41.72 5.89 -2.53
CA ILE A 121 40.59 5.08 -2.98
C ILE A 121 39.30 5.83 -2.65
N ASN A 122 38.61 6.33 -3.67
CA ASN A 122 37.24 6.82 -3.54
C ASN A 122 36.26 5.68 -3.80
N TYR A 123 35.37 5.45 -2.85
CA TYR A 123 34.21 4.60 -3.07
C TYR A 123 33.15 5.39 -3.84
N VAL A 124 32.95 5.06 -5.10
CA VAL A 124 31.82 5.54 -5.89
C VAL A 124 30.74 4.48 -5.78
N PHE A 125 29.65 4.83 -5.10
CA PHE A 125 28.44 4.02 -5.10
C PHE A 125 27.81 4.14 -6.49
N LYS A 126 27.89 3.06 -7.27
CA LYS A 126 27.12 2.98 -8.52
C LYS A 126 25.75 2.42 -8.15
N PRO A 127 24.65 3.15 -8.39
CA PRO A 127 23.32 2.61 -8.15
C PRO A 127 23.16 1.35 -9.00
N ILE A 128 22.60 0.29 -8.38
CA ILE A 128 22.27 -0.96 -9.06
C ILE A 128 21.36 -0.58 -10.24
N PRO A 129 21.71 -0.90 -11.50
CA PRO A 129 20.89 -0.51 -12.64
C PRO A 129 19.52 -1.19 -12.52
N GLY A 130 18.46 -0.38 -12.51
CA GLY A 130 17.10 -0.91 -12.52
C GLY A 130 16.81 -1.65 -13.82
N GLU A 131 16.16 -2.81 -13.73
CA GLU A 131 15.80 -3.64 -14.89
C GLU A 131 14.39 -3.34 -15.42
N GLN A 132 13.54 -2.70 -14.61
CA GLN A 132 12.13 -2.51 -14.92
C GLN A 132 11.91 -1.35 -15.89
N SER A 133 11.02 -1.52 -16.87
CA SER A 133 10.67 -0.47 -17.82
C SER A 133 9.53 0.41 -17.32
N SER A 134 9.47 1.68 -17.78
CA SER A 134 8.44 2.64 -17.39
C SER A 134 7.01 2.13 -17.56
N ILE A 135 6.73 1.44 -18.66
CA ILE A 135 5.39 0.88 -18.93
C ILE A 135 4.99 -0.16 -17.87
N VAL A 136 5.92 -1.03 -17.47
CA VAL A 136 5.69 -2.06 -16.44
C VAL A 136 5.46 -1.40 -15.08
N THR A 137 6.18 -0.32 -14.77
CA THR A 137 5.97 0.47 -13.55
C THR A 137 4.60 1.13 -13.53
N ILE A 138 4.17 1.76 -14.63
CA ILE A 138 2.84 2.37 -14.75
C ILE A 138 1.75 1.31 -14.54
N PHE A 139 1.84 0.17 -15.23
CA PHE A 139 0.88 -0.93 -15.06
C PHE A 139 0.93 -1.54 -13.66
N SER A 140 2.10 -1.61 -13.03
CA SER A 140 2.22 -2.11 -11.65
C SER A 140 1.54 -1.17 -10.65
N LEU A 141 1.74 0.14 -10.79
CA LEU A 141 1.04 1.16 -9.98
C LEU A 141 -0.47 1.12 -10.23
N TRP A 142 -0.88 1.04 -11.50
CA TRP A 142 -2.29 0.92 -11.89
C TRP A 142 -2.92 -0.34 -11.31
N ASN A 143 -2.30 -1.53 -11.45
CA ASN A 143 -2.81 -2.78 -10.88
C ASN A 143 -2.88 -2.77 -9.35
N THR A 144 -1.95 -2.08 -8.69
CA THR A 144 -1.95 -1.99 -7.22
C THR A 144 -3.14 -1.17 -6.73
N MET A 145 -3.55 -0.14 -7.47
CA MET A 145 -4.73 0.67 -7.17
C MET A 145 -6.02 0.01 -7.70
N MET A 146 -5.98 -0.61 -8.88
CA MET A 146 -7.09 -1.38 -9.48
C MET A 146 -7.35 -2.67 -8.71
N GLY A 147 -8.19 -2.57 -7.69
CA GLY A 147 -8.61 -3.72 -6.91
C GLY A 147 -10.12 -3.78 -6.73
N THR A 148 -10.50 -4.31 -5.58
CA THR A 148 -11.86 -4.46 -5.07
C THR A 148 -12.65 -3.14 -5.02
N SER A 149 -11.95 -2.02 -4.89
CA SER A 149 -12.54 -0.67 -4.89
C SER A 149 -13.35 -0.37 -6.17
N LEU A 150 -12.95 -0.92 -7.33
CA LEU A 150 -13.66 -0.74 -8.60
C LEU A 150 -15.14 -1.20 -8.52
N LEU A 151 -15.39 -2.27 -7.77
CA LEU A 151 -16.73 -2.86 -7.60
C LEU A 151 -17.69 -1.95 -6.83
N SER A 152 -17.15 -1.05 -6.01
CA SER A 152 -17.89 -0.12 -5.15
C SER A 152 -18.07 1.27 -5.74
N MET A 153 -17.48 1.56 -6.91
CA MET A 153 -17.55 2.89 -7.53
C MET A 153 -18.97 3.34 -7.88
N PRO A 154 -19.86 2.49 -8.45
CA PRO A 154 -21.23 2.91 -8.73
C PRO A 154 -22.01 3.24 -7.46
N TRP A 155 -21.82 2.46 -6.39
CA TRP A 155 -22.38 2.73 -5.08
C TRP A 155 -21.84 4.01 -4.45
N ALA A 156 -20.53 4.28 -4.60
CA ALA A 156 -19.95 5.52 -4.11
C ALA A 156 -20.61 6.74 -4.77
N ILE A 157 -20.82 6.71 -6.10
CA ILE A 157 -21.51 7.77 -6.83
C ILE A 157 -22.95 7.92 -6.32
N ARG A 158 -23.66 6.81 -6.07
CA ARG A 158 -24.99 6.82 -5.45
C ARG A 158 -25.02 7.57 -4.13
N GLN A 159 -23.99 7.43 -3.28
CA GLN A 159 -23.94 8.08 -1.97
C GLN A 159 -23.64 9.58 -2.04
N ALA A 160 -22.93 10.07 -3.06
CA ALA A 160 -22.72 11.50 -3.23
C ALA A 160 -23.85 12.17 -4.03
N GLY A 161 -24.50 11.42 -4.92
CA GLY A 161 -25.28 11.98 -6.01
C GLY A 161 -24.43 12.14 -7.27
N PHE A 162 -25.06 12.16 -8.43
CA PHE A 162 -24.35 12.09 -9.71
C PHE A 162 -23.53 13.35 -10.01
N ALA A 163 -24.13 14.52 -9.80
CA ALA A 163 -23.48 15.81 -10.09
C ALA A 163 -22.28 16.09 -9.18
N THR A 164 -22.33 15.66 -7.92
CA THR A 164 -21.20 15.85 -6.98
C THR A 164 -20.21 14.69 -6.95
N GLY A 165 -20.64 13.47 -7.28
CA GLY A 165 -19.78 12.29 -7.25
C GLY A 165 -18.61 12.35 -8.23
N ILE A 166 -18.84 12.78 -9.48
CA ILE A 166 -17.78 12.86 -10.50
C ILE A 166 -16.71 13.91 -10.11
N PRO A 167 -17.07 15.17 -9.79
CA PRO A 167 -16.08 16.15 -9.31
C PRO A 167 -15.32 15.69 -8.06
N LEU A 168 -16.00 15.03 -7.11
CA LEU A 168 -15.34 14.52 -5.90
C LEU A 168 -14.34 13.41 -6.21
N LEU A 169 -14.63 12.50 -7.14
CA LEU A 169 -13.68 11.48 -7.58
C LEU A 169 -12.42 12.09 -8.22
N VAL A 170 -12.59 13.11 -9.07
CA VAL A 170 -11.46 13.83 -9.69
C VAL A 170 -10.67 14.61 -8.64
N PHE A 171 -11.35 15.28 -7.72
CA PHE A 171 -10.72 16.04 -6.64
C PHE A 171 -9.90 15.14 -5.70
N MET A 172 -10.47 14.01 -5.30
CA MET A 172 -9.77 13.02 -4.47
C MET A 172 -8.59 12.38 -5.22
N ALA A 173 -8.70 12.14 -6.53
CA ALA A 173 -7.58 11.70 -7.35
C ALA A 173 -6.44 12.73 -7.35
N GLY A 174 -6.78 14.02 -7.50
CA GLY A 174 -5.82 15.12 -7.48
C GLY A 174 -5.07 15.25 -6.14
N ILE A 175 -5.78 15.17 -5.02
CA ILE A 175 -5.16 15.22 -3.68
C ILE A 175 -4.23 14.01 -3.45
N ASN A 176 -4.68 12.81 -3.80
CA ASN A 176 -3.87 11.60 -3.62
C ASN A 176 -2.67 11.57 -4.56
N LEU A 177 -2.81 12.05 -5.80
CA LEU A 177 -1.69 12.21 -6.72
C LEU A 177 -0.67 13.22 -6.15
N TYR A 178 -1.14 14.38 -5.68
CA TYR A 178 -0.26 15.41 -5.11
C TYR A 178 0.54 14.86 -3.92
N THR A 179 -0.13 14.19 -2.98
CA THR A 179 0.52 13.63 -1.79
C THR A 179 1.49 12.50 -2.13
N SER A 180 1.13 11.60 -3.04
CA SER A 180 2.03 10.56 -3.56
C SER A 180 3.26 11.15 -4.24
N TYR A 181 3.08 12.22 -5.03
CA TYR A 181 4.20 12.98 -5.61
C TYR A 181 5.12 13.54 -4.53
N ARG A 182 4.58 14.10 -3.43
CA ARG A 182 5.39 14.60 -2.31
C ARG A 182 6.20 13.50 -1.65
N ILE A 183 5.58 12.36 -1.37
CA ILE A 183 6.25 11.20 -0.77
C ILE A 183 7.40 10.74 -1.66
N LEU A 184 7.13 10.56 -2.95
CA LEU A 184 8.13 10.07 -3.90
C LEU A 184 9.29 11.06 -4.05
N LYS A 185 8.99 12.36 -4.19
CA LYS A 185 10.01 13.41 -4.31
C LYS A 185 10.90 13.48 -3.07
N THR A 186 10.30 13.47 -1.88
CA THR A 186 11.07 13.50 -0.61
C THR A 186 11.92 12.24 -0.41
N SER A 187 11.45 11.08 -0.84
CA SER A 187 12.21 9.82 -0.82
C SER A 187 13.37 9.82 -1.84
N GLN A 188 13.17 10.41 -3.02
CA GLN A 188 14.25 10.58 -4.02
C GLN A 188 15.33 11.55 -3.54
N GLU A 189 14.94 12.68 -2.95
CA GLU A 189 15.87 13.66 -2.36
C GLU A 189 16.61 13.07 -1.15
N TYR A 190 15.93 12.26 -0.35
CA TYR A 190 16.50 11.56 0.80
C TYR A 190 16.88 10.11 0.44
N SER A 191 17.92 9.97 -0.39
CA SER A 191 18.52 8.66 -0.70
C SER A 191 19.76 8.42 0.17
N VAL A 192 19.81 7.28 0.86
CA VAL A 192 20.99 6.84 1.63
C VAL A 192 21.74 5.80 0.78
N ASP A 193 23.04 6.00 0.57
CA ASP A 193 23.93 5.11 -0.19
C ASP A 193 23.43 4.76 -1.62
N GLY A 194 22.69 5.67 -2.25
CA GLY A 194 22.12 5.48 -3.59
C GLY A 194 20.91 4.53 -3.65
N GLN A 195 20.36 4.12 -2.50
CA GLN A 195 19.13 3.34 -2.42
C GLN A 195 17.94 4.21 -1.96
N LEU A 196 16.78 3.98 -2.59
CA LEU A 196 15.52 4.61 -2.21
C LEU A 196 15.07 4.11 -0.85
N VAL A 197 14.96 5.04 0.10
CA VAL A 197 14.55 4.78 1.48
C VAL A 197 13.03 4.84 1.59
N GLU A 198 12.45 3.92 2.37
CA GLU A 198 11.01 3.89 2.62
C GLU A 198 10.54 5.18 3.32
N PHE A 199 9.31 5.62 3.01
CA PHE A 199 8.78 6.89 3.53
C PHE A 199 8.70 6.94 5.07
N SER A 200 8.54 5.79 5.73
CA SER A 200 8.53 5.72 7.20
C SER A 200 9.85 6.17 7.84
N ASP A 201 10.98 5.92 7.17
CA ASP A 201 12.30 6.34 7.63
C ASP A 201 12.56 7.83 7.32
N VAL A 202 12.02 8.34 6.21
CA VAL A 202 11.99 9.78 5.91
C VAL A 202 11.23 10.51 7.02
N CYS A 203 10.07 10.00 7.42
CA CYS A 203 9.30 10.55 8.54
C CYS A 203 10.11 10.54 9.85
N LYS A 204 10.86 9.47 10.13
CA LYS A 204 11.74 9.37 11.30
C LYS A 204 12.80 10.47 11.31
N HIS A 205 13.40 10.77 10.15
CA HIS A 205 14.48 11.75 10.04
C HIS A 205 13.99 13.19 10.25
N TYR A 206 12.86 13.57 9.66
CA TYR A 206 12.36 14.94 9.71
C TYR A 206 11.48 15.23 10.94
N LEU A 207 10.59 14.31 11.31
CA LEU A 207 9.58 14.50 12.37
C LEU A 207 9.88 13.71 13.66
N GLY A 208 10.83 12.78 13.63
CA GLY A 208 11.23 11.97 14.78
C GLY A 208 10.48 10.63 14.90
N LYS A 209 10.74 9.91 16.01
CA LYS A 209 10.27 8.52 16.21
C LYS A 209 8.74 8.38 16.23
N TRP A 210 8.01 9.37 16.75
CA TRP A 210 6.55 9.28 16.82
C TRP A 210 5.91 9.20 15.44
N ALA A 211 6.39 9.99 14.48
CA ALA A 211 5.91 9.97 13.10
C ALA A 211 6.25 8.63 12.40
N GLN A 212 7.38 8.00 12.74
CA GLN A 212 7.71 6.67 12.24
C GLN A 212 6.68 5.62 12.70
N TYR A 213 6.37 5.58 14.00
CA TYR A 213 5.38 4.64 14.53
C TYR A 213 3.98 4.89 13.95
N LEU A 214 3.61 6.16 13.76
CA LEU A 214 2.35 6.50 13.12
C LEU A 214 2.31 6.07 11.65
N ALA A 215 3.39 6.29 10.89
CA ALA A 215 3.50 5.88 9.49
C ALA A 215 3.37 4.36 9.34
N VAL A 216 4.11 3.61 10.16
CA VAL A 216 4.04 2.14 10.15
C VAL A 216 2.67 1.65 10.60
N GLY A 217 2.12 2.19 11.69
CA GLY A 217 0.81 1.78 12.21
C GLY A 217 -0.34 2.03 11.23
N SER A 218 -0.37 3.20 10.59
CA SER A 218 -1.37 3.51 9.56
C SER A 218 -1.19 2.69 8.29
N SER A 219 0.05 2.42 7.86
CA SER A 219 0.32 1.50 6.74
C SER A 219 -0.17 0.07 7.03
N LEU A 220 0.13 -0.45 8.23
CA LEU A 220 -0.34 -1.77 8.67
C LEU A 220 -1.88 -1.82 8.72
N LEU A 221 -2.51 -0.77 9.21
CA LEU A 221 -3.98 -0.70 9.28
C LEU A 221 -4.61 -0.69 7.89
N THR A 222 -4.03 0.01 6.90
CA THR A 222 -4.50 -0.07 5.50
C THR A 222 -4.39 -1.49 4.95
N LEU A 223 -3.25 -2.16 5.16
CA LEU A 223 -3.03 -3.53 4.70
C LEU A 223 -4.01 -4.52 5.36
N LEU A 224 -4.31 -4.33 6.66
CA LEU A 224 -5.32 -5.11 7.37
C LEU A 224 -6.72 -4.86 6.80
N GLY A 225 -7.10 -3.60 6.58
CA GLY A 225 -8.39 -3.25 5.96
C GLY A 225 -8.57 -3.86 4.57
N GLY A 226 -7.54 -3.81 3.72
CA GLY A 226 -7.52 -4.48 2.42
C GLY A 226 -7.67 -5.99 2.53
N SER A 227 -7.00 -6.62 3.49
CA SER A 227 -7.10 -8.06 3.76
C SER A 227 -8.51 -8.47 4.18
N ILE A 228 -9.16 -7.69 5.04
CA ILE A 228 -10.54 -7.91 5.47
C ILE A 228 -11.51 -7.85 4.27
N VAL A 229 -11.41 -6.78 3.46
CA VAL A 229 -12.25 -6.59 2.28
C VAL A 229 -12.08 -7.73 1.27
N TYR A 230 -10.84 -8.18 1.07
CA TYR A 230 -10.54 -9.30 0.18
C TYR A 230 -11.18 -10.58 0.70
N TRP A 231 -11.15 -10.83 2.01
CA TRP A 231 -11.78 -12.01 2.60
C TRP A 231 -13.31 -12.00 2.42
N ILE A 232 -13.95 -10.85 2.63
CA ILE A 232 -15.41 -10.68 2.43
C ILE A 232 -15.78 -10.94 0.96
N LEU A 233 -15.06 -10.31 0.03
CA LEU A 233 -15.33 -10.46 -1.40
C LEU A 233 -15.06 -11.87 -1.91
N MET A 234 -13.96 -12.50 -1.49
CA MET A 234 -13.70 -13.90 -1.84
C MET A 234 -14.78 -14.83 -1.30
N SER A 235 -15.30 -14.58 -0.08
CA SER A 235 -16.40 -15.37 0.48
C SER A 235 -17.69 -15.18 -0.33
N ASN A 236 -18.03 -13.96 -0.70
CA ASN A 236 -19.19 -13.66 -1.55
C ASN A 236 -19.06 -14.30 -2.94
N PHE A 237 -17.91 -14.19 -3.58
CA PHE A 237 -17.71 -14.79 -4.91
C PHE A 237 -17.73 -16.31 -4.86
N LEU A 238 -17.09 -16.92 -3.85
CA LEU A 238 -17.13 -18.36 -3.67
C LEU A 238 -18.56 -18.86 -3.46
N TYR A 239 -19.35 -18.16 -2.65
CA TYR A 239 -20.77 -18.46 -2.44
C TYR A 239 -21.54 -18.48 -3.76
N ASN A 240 -21.46 -17.37 -4.51
CA ASN A 240 -22.21 -17.18 -5.76
C ASN A 240 -21.74 -18.10 -6.90
N VAL A 241 -20.45 -18.46 -6.94
CA VAL A 241 -19.90 -19.42 -7.91
C VAL A 241 -20.45 -20.83 -7.66
N VAL A 242 -20.48 -21.26 -6.40
CA VAL A 242 -21.06 -22.57 -6.04
C VAL A 242 -22.56 -22.59 -6.27
N LEU A 243 -23.27 -21.49 -5.97
CA LEU A 243 -24.71 -21.38 -6.22
C LEU A 243 -25.05 -21.48 -7.72
N PHE A 244 -24.27 -20.83 -8.60
CA PHE A 244 -24.43 -20.97 -10.05
C PHE A 244 -24.25 -22.43 -10.51
N ILE A 245 -23.21 -23.11 -10.00
CA ILE A 245 -22.94 -24.52 -10.35
C ILE A 245 -24.07 -25.42 -9.85
N TRP A 246 -24.55 -25.19 -8.63
CA TRP A 246 -25.66 -25.92 -8.04
C TRP A 246 -26.95 -25.77 -8.85
N HIS A 247 -27.38 -24.53 -9.14
CA HIS A 247 -28.58 -24.29 -9.97
C HIS A 247 -28.48 -24.92 -11.35
N LYS A 248 -27.29 -24.90 -11.96
CA LYS A 248 -27.07 -25.53 -13.27
C LYS A 248 -27.13 -27.06 -13.20
N ALA A 249 -26.59 -27.66 -12.14
CA ALA A 249 -26.65 -29.11 -11.92
C ALA A 249 -28.08 -29.60 -11.65
N GLU A 250 -28.87 -28.81 -10.93
CA GLU A 250 -30.28 -29.14 -10.66
C GLU A 250 -31.15 -29.01 -11.92
N HIS A 251 -30.94 -27.97 -12.74
CA HIS A 251 -31.67 -27.79 -14.01
C HIS A 251 -31.42 -28.91 -15.04
N ASP A 252 -30.21 -29.49 -15.10
CA ASP A 252 -29.95 -30.68 -15.93
C ASP A 252 -30.64 -31.94 -15.41
N SER A 253 -31.08 -31.96 -14.14
CA SER A 253 -31.73 -33.09 -13.48
C SER A 253 -33.27 -33.06 -13.62
N SER A 254 -33.87 -31.88 -13.77
CA SER A 254 -35.31 -31.67 -13.93
C SER A 254 -35.70 -31.31 -15.36
N ASN A 255 -35.73 -32.31 -16.26
CA ASN A 255 -36.36 -32.21 -17.59
C ASN A 255 -37.90 -32.15 -17.47
N VAL A 256 -38.47 -31.06 -16.94
CA VAL A 256 -39.92 -30.80 -17.04
C VAL A 256 -40.19 -29.30 -17.17
N GLY A 257 -40.75 -28.90 -18.32
CA GLY A 257 -41.65 -27.75 -18.42
C GLY A 257 -40.98 -26.37 -18.43
N SER A 258 -40.65 -25.91 -19.63
CA SER A 258 -40.56 -24.49 -20.00
C SER A 258 -41.70 -23.66 -19.38
N MET A 259 -41.44 -23.01 -18.24
CA MET A 259 -42.15 -21.81 -17.83
C MET A 259 -41.23 -20.64 -18.19
N ASN A 260 -41.76 -19.67 -18.94
CA ASN A 260 -41.06 -18.44 -19.32
C ASN A 260 -40.67 -17.64 -18.06
N ASN A 261 -39.61 -18.03 -17.37
CA ASN A 261 -38.92 -17.12 -16.47
C ASN A 261 -38.21 -16.12 -17.37
N THR A 262 -38.77 -14.92 -17.45
CA THR A 262 -37.99 -13.75 -17.85
C THR A 262 -36.81 -13.69 -16.90
N ASN A 263 -35.68 -14.28 -17.29
CA ASN A 263 -34.42 -14.20 -16.57
C ASN A 263 -34.04 -12.71 -16.55
N THR A 264 -34.50 -12.02 -15.51
CA THR A 264 -34.02 -10.68 -15.23
C THR A 264 -32.58 -10.86 -14.79
N ASP A 265 -31.65 -10.39 -15.62
CA ASP A 265 -30.20 -10.46 -15.37
C ASP A 265 -29.78 -9.71 -14.08
N ILE A 266 -30.72 -9.04 -13.40
CA ILE A 266 -30.51 -8.06 -12.33
C ILE A 266 -31.39 -8.38 -11.12
N VAL A 267 -30.81 -8.24 -9.93
CA VAL A 267 -31.46 -8.48 -8.64
C VAL A 267 -31.40 -7.22 -7.77
N CYS A 268 -32.48 -7.00 -7.02
CA CYS A 268 -32.61 -5.92 -6.07
C CYS A 268 -33.01 -6.45 -4.69
N ASN A 269 -32.06 -6.47 -3.75
CA ASN A 269 -32.30 -6.94 -2.38
C ASN A 269 -32.52 -5.76 -1.43
N VAL A 270 -33.46 -4.87 -1.74
CA VAL A 270 -33.86 -3.84 -0.77
C VAL A 270 -34.66 -4.51 0.33
N HIS A 271 -34.09 -4.60 1.54
CA HIS A 271 -34.85 -4.87 2.75
C HIS A 271 -35.81 -3.70 3.00
N HIS A 272 -37.02 -3.77 2.45
CA HIS A 272 -38.13 -2.99 2.97
C HIS A 272 -38.54 -3.57 4.33
N PRO A 273 -38.64 -2.76 5.41
CA PRO A 273 -39.16 -3.23 6.69
C PRO A 273 -40.64 -3.64 6.62
N ASP A 274 -41.35 -3.35 5.54
CA ASP A 274 -42.79 -3.58 5.42
C ASP A 274 -43.16 -4.04 4.01
N THR A 275 -42.94 -5.32 3.72
CA THR A 275 -43.82 -6.05 2.81
C THR A 275 -44.15 -7.37 3.48
N ASN A 276 -45.39 -7.44 3.97
CA ASN A 276 -46.04 -8.67 4.39
C ASN A 276 -45.64 -9.78 3.42
N HIS A 277 -44.94 -10.79 3.95
CA HIS A 277 -44.73 -12.06 3.29
C HIS A 277 -46.10 -12.60 2.87
N THR A 278 -46.56 -12.29 1.66
CA THR A 278 -47.41 -13.20 0.91
C THR A 278 -46.49 -14.31 0.45
N SER A 279 -46.21 -15.21 1.39
CA SER A 279 -45.77 -16.56 1.12
C SER A 279 -46.76 -17.16 0.12
N TYR A 280 -46.36 -17.21 -1.15
CA TYR A 280 -46.87 -18.23 -2.05
C TYR A 280 -46.60 -19.59 -1.38
N PRO A 281 -47.56 -20.53 -1.46
CA PRO A 281 -47.54 -21.72 -0.61
C PRO A 281 -46.30 -22.54 -0.92
N SER A 282 -45.46 -22.72 0.10
CA SER A 282 -44.33 -23.63 0.12
C SER A 282 -44.83 -25.04 -0.24
N GLY A 283 -44.58 -25.46 -1.48
CA GLY A 283 -44.47 -26.88 -1.79
C GLY A 283 -43.28 -27.43 -1.00
N SER A 284 -43.47 -28.55 -0.29
CA SER A 284 -42.46 -29.12 0.59
C SER A 284 -41.22 -29.57 -0.21
N HIS A 285 -40.18 -28.75 -0.25
CA HIS A 285 -38.84 -29.14 -0.68
C HIS A 285 -37.94 -29.25 0.54
N THR A 286 -37.94 -30.41 1.19
CA THR A 286 -37.08 -30.72 2.35
C THR A 286 -35.57 -30.75 2.02
N HIS A 287 -35.19 -30.56 0.76
CA HIS A 287 -33.80 -30.53 0.30
C HIS A 287 -33.20 -29.11 0.23
N GLU A 288 -34.00 -28.06 0.05
CA GLU A 288 -33.52 -26.67 -0.01
C GLU A 288 -32.98 -26.21 1.36
N ASP A 289 -33.66 -26.58 2.45
CA ASP A 289 -33.26 -26.21 3.83
C ASP A 289 -31.88 -26.77 4.25
N SER A 290 -31.43 -27.89 3.69
CA SER A 290 -30.16 -28.51 4.09
C SER A 290 -28.95 -27.86 3.42
N PHE A 291 -29.05 -27.51 2.13
CA PHE A 291 -27.98 -26.83 1.40
C PHE A 291 -27.81 -25.40 1.91
N ASP A 292 -28.90 -24.64 2.07
CA ASP A 292 -28.86 -23.25 2.53
C ASP A 292 -28.35 -23.11 3.97
N LYS A 293 -28.59 -24.14 4.79
CA LYS A 293 -28.04 -24.23 6.15
C LYS A 293 -26.54 -24.50 6.17
N ILE A 294 -26.02 -25.27 5.21
CA ILE A 294 -24.59 -25.64 5.14
C ILE A 294 -23.77 -24.61 4.37
N TRP A 295 -24.37 -23.94 3.39
CA TRP A 295 -23.72 -23.03 2.46
C TRP A 295 -24.25 -21.61 2.64
N ASN A 296 -23.95 -20.99 3.78
CA ASN A 296 -24.37 -19.64 4.10
C ASN A 296 -23.22 -18.64 3.94
N VAL A 297 -23.44 -17.60 3.15
CA VAL A 297 -22.45 -16.55 2.83
C VAL A 297 -21.89 -15.85 4.08
N SER A 298 -22.70 -15.67 5.13
CA SER A 298 -22.30 -14.93 6.33
C SER A 298 -21.65 -15.81 7.39
N TYR A 299 -21.91 -17.13 7.37
CA TYR A 299 -21.48 -18.02 8.45
C TYR A 299 -20.46 -19.05 8.00
N THR A 300 -20.79 -19.92 7.04
CA THR A 300 -19.98 -21.12 6.77
C THR A 300 -18.91 -20.89 5.69
N VAL A 301 -19.24 -20.12 4.65
CA VAL A 301 -18.34 -19.87 3.50
C VAL A 301 -17.01 -19.21 3.90
N PRO A 302 -16.96 -18.23 4.81
CA PRO A 302 -15.69 -17.66 5.27
C PRO A 302 -14.75 -18.69 5.93
N PHE A 303 -15.27 -19.75 6.56
CA PHE A 303 -14.44 -20.82 7.13
C PHE A 303 -13.95 -21.81 6.08
N PHE A 304 -14.77 -22.15 5.07
CA PHE A 304 -14.33 -22.96 3.93
C PHE A 304 -13.17 -22.28 3.18
N LEU A 305 -13.16 -20.95 3.12
CA LEU A 305 -12.07 -20.18 2.54
C LEU A 305 -10.72 -20.42 3.25
N ILE A 306 -10.71 -20.76 4.55
CA ILE A 306 -9.49 -21.08 5.31
C ILE A 306 -8.81 -22.34 4.75
N LEU A 307 -9.58 -23.33 4.31
CA LEU A 307 -9.03 -24.56 3.73
C LEU A 307 -8.25 -24.25 2.44
N ILE A 308 -8.73 -23.28 1.65
CA ILE A 308 -8.11 -22.86 0.40
C ILE A 308 -6.92 -21.93 0.70
N LEU A 309 -7.12 -20.83 1.43
CA LEU A 309 -6.12 -19.77 1.59
C LEU A 309 -5.11 -20.03 2.70
N GLY A 310 -5.45 -20.82 3.73
CA GLY A 310 -4.58 -21.10 4.87
C GLY A 310 -3.21 -21.68 4.45
N PRO A 311 -3.16 -22.72 3.60
CA PRO A 311 -1.90 -23.22 3.05
C PRO A 311 -1.15 -22.16 2.24
N LEU A 312 -1.86 -21.37 1.42
CA LEU A 312 -1.27 -20.37 0.52
C LEU A 312 -0.56 -19.23 1.27
N VAL A 313 -1.14 -18.77 2.38
CA VAL A 313 -0.58 -17.67 3.19
C VAL A 313 0.71 -18.05 3.92
N ASN A 314 0.94 -19.35 4.13
CA ASN A 314 2.11 -19.83 4.87
C ASN A 314 3.34 -20.09 3.98
N PHE A 315 3.25 -19.86 2.67
CA PHE A 315 4.42 -19.96 1.80
C PHE A 315 5.51 -18.94 2.19
N LYS A 316 6.76 -19.42 2.27
CA LYS A 316 7.91 -18.61 2.71
C LYS A 316 8.27 -17.49 1.72
N SER A 317 8.10 -17.74 0.42
CA SER A 317 8.44 -16.79 -0.64
C SER A 317 7.21 -16.32 -1.41
N PRO A 318 6.99 -15.00 -1.57
CA PRO A 318 5.91 -14.44 -2.37
C PRO A 318 6.19 -14.48 -3.88
N THR A 319 7.41 -14.81 -4.30
CA THR A 319 7.87 -14.73 -5.71
C THR A 319 7.09 -15.61 -6.68
N PHE A 320 6.41 -16.65 -6.18
CA PHE A 320 5.49 -17.44 -6.97
C PHE A 320 4.25 -16.62 -7.36
N PHE A 321 3.64 -15.93 -6.40
CA PHE A 321 2.41 -15.14 -6.61
C PHE A 321 2.64 -13.86 -7.42
N THR A 322 3.82 -13.26 -7.36
CA THR A 322 4.14 -12.08 -8.17
C THR A 322 4.14 -12.37 -9.67
N LYS A 323 4.39 -13.62 -10.10
CA LYS A 323 4.29 -14.02 -11.51
C LYS A 323 2.85 -14.05 -12.02
N PHE A 324 1.89 -14.23 -11.12
CA PHE A 324 0.45 -14.24 -11.43
C PHE A 324 -0.16 -12.85 -11.45
N ASN A 325 0.62 -11.78 -11.31
CA ASN A 325 0.11 -10.40 -11.39
C ASN A 325 -0.51 -10.08 -12.77
N ALA A 326 -0.12 -10.82 -13.83
CA ALA A 326 -0.78 -10.73 -15.15
C ALA A 326 -2.25 -11.22 -15.14
N LEU A 327 -2.65 -12.06 -14.18
CA LEU A 327 -4.06 -12.43 -14.03
C LEU A 327 -4.89 -11.25 -13.49
N ALA A 328 -4.31 -10.39 -12.64
CA ALA A 328 -4.99 -9.20 -12.14
C ALA A 328 -5.31 -8.21 -13.26
N THR A 329 -4.42 -8.04 -14.24
CA THR A 329 -4.71 -7.22 -15.42
C THR A 329 -5.86 -7.80 -16.25
N LEU A 330 -5.92 -9.13 -16.37
CA LEU A 330 -6.94 -9.81 -17.15
C LEU A 330 -8.32 -9.67 -16.52
N SER A 331 -8.43 -9.87 -15.20
CA SER A 331 -9.69 -9.76 -14.46
C SER A 331 -10.24 -8.32 -14.47
N VAL A 332 -9.39 -7.30 -14.31
CA VAL A 332 -9.82 -5.89 -14.40
C VAL A 332 -10.28 -5.55 -15.82
N THR A 333 -9.54 -5.99 -16.84
CA THR A 333 -9.93 -5.79 -18.25
C THR A 333 -11.27 -6.47 -18.54
N TYR A 334 -11.47 -7.70 -18.03
CA TYR A 334 -12.74 -8.41 -18.13
C TYR A 334 -13.88 -7.66 -17.45
N LEU A 335 -13.65 -7.07 -16.27
CA LEU A 335 -14.66 -6.28 -15.56
C LEU A 335 -15.05 -5.00 -16.33
N ILE A 336 -14.10 -4.35 -17.00
CA ILE A 336 -14.39 -3.21 -17.88
C ILE A 336 -15.28 -3.65 -19.07
N ILE A 337 -14.92 -4.77 -19.72
CA ILE A 337 -15.71 -5.34 -20.82
C ILE A 337 -17.12 -5.74 -20.33
N PHE A 338 -17.22 -6.33 -19.13
CA PHE A 338 -18.47 -6.69 -18.48
C PHE A 338 -19.39 -5.46 -18.33
N VAL A 339 -18.86 -4.34 -17.85
CA VAL A 339 -19.64 -3.09 -17.69
C VAL A 339 -20.08 -2.54 -19.04
N ILE A 340 -19.21 -2.58 -20.07
CA ILE A 340 -19.55 -2.12 -21.43
C ILE A 340 -20.70 -2.93 -22.03
N ILE A 341 -20.64 -4.26 -21.92
CA ILE A 341 -21.68 -5.15 -22.46
C ILE A 341 -23.02 -4.89 -21.77
N ASN A 342 -23.03 -4.77 -20.44
CA ASN A 342 -24.26 -4.51 -19.69
C ASN A 342 -24.81 -3.10 -19.98
N ALA A 343 -23.95 -2.09 -20.08
CA ALA A 343 -24.37 -0.74 -20.44
C ALA A 343 -25.00 -0.69 -21.85
N ALA A 344 -24.43 -1.43 -22.81
CA ALA A 344 -24.99 -1.53 -24.16
C ALA A 344 -26.34 -2.27 -24.18
N LYS A 345 -26.55 -3.25 -23.30
CA LYS A 345 -27.82 -3.98 -23.19
C LYS A 345 -28.93 -3.16 -22.53
N TRP A 346 -28.62 -2.46 -21.44
CA TRP A 346 -29.62 -1.76 -20.63
C TRP A 346 -29.95 -0.36 -21.14
N GLY A 347 -29.07 0.23 -21.95
CA GLY A 347 -29.25 1.59 -22.46
C GLY A 347 -28.98 2.66 -21.39
N ILE A 348 -29.51 3.86 -21.60
CA ILE A 348 -29.36 4.99 -20.69
C ILE A 348 -30.65 5.14 -19.90
N ASN A 349 -30.58 4.96 -18.58
CA ASN A 349 -31.73 4.95 -17.67
C ASN A 349 -31.55 6.02 -16.58
N VAL A 350 -31.53 7.30 -16.98
CA VAL A 350 -31.33 8.44 -16.06
C VAL A 350 -32.31 9.55 -16.38
N GLU A 351 -32.99 10.04 -15.35
CA GLU A 351 -33.80 11.24 -15.40
C GLU A 351 -33.31 12.21 -14.31
N PHE A 352 -32.89 13.41 -14.72
CA PHE A 352 -32.43 14.48 -13.80
C PHE A 352 -33.56 15.44 -13.41
N THR A 353 -34.67 15.40 -14.15
CA THR A 353 -35.80 16.32 -14.05
C THR A 353 -37.04 15.55 -13.62
N GLY A 354 -37.25 15.38 -12.31
CA GLY A 354 -38.37 14.60 -11.77
C GLY A 354 -38.62 14.80 -10.28
N ASP A 355 -39.84 14.44 -9.84
CA ASP A 355 -40.17 14.27 -8.41
C ASP A 355 -39.36 13.10 -7.82
N GLU A 356 -39.00 13.17 -6.54
CA GLU A 356 -38.22 12.14 -5.81
C GLU A 356 -38.85 10.73 -5.86
N GLN A 357 -40.11 10.60 -6.31
CA GLN A 357 -40.86 9.35 -6.41
C GLN A 357 -40.71 8.62 -7.76
N GLN A 358 -39.98 9.17 -8.74
CA GLN A 358 -39.75 8.48 -10.01
C GLN A 358 -38.63 7.44 -9.91
N MET A 359 -38.89 6.23 -10.43
CA MET A 359 -37.98 5.07 -10.40
C MET A 359 -36.56 5.35 -10.95
N PHE A 360 -36.41 6.30 -11.87
CA PHE A 360 -35.14 6.66 -12.51
C PHE A 360 -34.53 7.98 -12.02
N TYR A 361 -35.10 8.58 -10.97
CA TYR A 361 -34.65 9.86 -10.44
C TYR A 361 -33.25 9.74 -9.83
N VAL A 362 -32.41 10.72 -10.17
CA VAL A 362 -31.06 10.84 -9.64
C VAL A 362 -30.94 12.17 -8.91
N PRO A 363 -30.76 12.17 -7.58
CA PRO A 363 -30.49 13.42 -6.87
C PRO A 363 -29.09 13.92 -7.22
N ASP A 364 -29.01 15.22 -7.51
CA ASP A 364 -27.74 15.88 -7.82
C ASP A 364 -26.80 15.91 -6.60
N PHE A 365 -27.35 16.07 -5.40
CA PHE A 365 -26.62 16.13 -4.14
C PHE A 365 -27.26 15.28 -3.06
N LYS A 366 -26.47 14.37 -2.46
CA LYS A 366 -26.81 13.66 -1.24
C LYS A 366 -25.84 14.02 -0.11
N GLY A 367 -26.37 14.21 1.09
CA GLY A 367 -25.58 14.50 2.29
C GLY A 367 -24.63 13.37 2.71
N SER A 368 -24.79 12.16 2.15
CA SER A 368 -23.90 11.01 2.37
C SER A 368 -22.63 11.01 1.49
N PHE A 369 -22.33 12.14 0.81
CA PHE A 369 -21.09 12.32 0.04
C PHE A 369 -19.78 11.98 0.78
N PRO A 370 -19.65 12.09 2.12
CA PRO A 370 -18.43 11.67 2.80
C PRO A 370 -18.13 10.18 2.59
N ALA A 371 -19.13 9.31 2.40
CA ALA A 371 -18.88 7.90 2.10
C ALA A 371 -18.07 7.72 0.81
N LEU A 372 -18.35 8.49 -0.23
CA LEU A 372 -17.57 8.47 -1.47
C LEU A 372 -16.14 8.93 -1.23
N THR A 373 -15.92 10.01 -0.48
CA THR A 373 -14.56 10.52 -0.23
C THR A 373 -13.75 9.58 0.66
N GLY A 374 -14.40 8.84 1.57
CA GLY A 374 -13.78 7.75 2.32
C GLY A 374 -13.36 6.59 1.41
N ILE A 375 -14.25 6.15 0.51
CA ILE A 375 -13.94 5.08 -0.45
C ILE A 375 -12.82 5.47 -1.41
N ALA A 376 -12.92 6.68 -1.97
CA ALA A 376 -11.92 7.21 -2.88
C ALA A 376 -10.55 7.34 -2.20
N ALA A 377 -10.51 7.67 -0.90
CA ALA A 377 -9.26 7.75 -0.15
C ALA A 377 -8.52 6.40 -0.08
N LEU A 378 -9.24 5.27 0.05
CA LEU A 378 -8.62 3.94 -0.04
C LEU A 378 -8.33 3.53 -1.48
N ALA A 379 -9.23 3.83 -2.42
CA ALA A 379 -9.12 3.42 -3.81
C ALA A 379 -7.88 4.01 -4.50
N TYR A 380 -7.57 5.27 -4.21
CA TYR A 380 -6.38 5.96 -4.72
C TYR A 380 -5.14 5.80 -3.84
N PHE A 381 -5.17 4.87 -2.87
CA PHE A 381 -4.10 4.66 -1.91
C PHE A 381 -2.98 3.78 -2.47
N VAL A 382 -1.83 4.39 -2.76
CA VAL A 382 -0.59 3.68 -3.17
C VAL A 382 0.63 4.16 -2.37
N GLN A 383 0.45 5.18 -1.54
CA GLN A 383 1.50 5.92 -0.85
C GLN A 383 2.44 5.03 -0.03
N ASN A 384 1.93 3.94 0.55
CA ASN A 384 2.71 3.02 1.38
C ASN A 384 3.68 2.12 0.60
N SER A 385 3.43 1.91 -0.69
CA SER A 385 4.18 0.97 -1.54
C SER A 385 4.76 1.65 -2.78
N CYS A 386 4.44 2.92 -3.01
CA CYS A 386 4.88 3.69 -4.17
C CYS A 386 6.40 3.69 -4.33
N VAL A 387 7.13 3.91 -3.23
CA VAL A 387 8.61 3.93 -3.22
C VAL A 387 9.16 2.55 -3.58
N SER A 388 8.63 1.49 -2.98
CA SER A 388 9.07 0.12 -3.25
C SER A 388 8.78 -0.31 -4.69
N ILE A 389 7.66 0.13 -5.29
CA ILE A 389 7.29 -0.19 -6.68
C ILE A 389 8.23 0.48 -7.68
N VAL A 390 8.63 1.73 -7.45
CA VAL A 390 9.52 2.45 -8.38
C VAL A 390 11.01 2.18 -8.13
N ARG A 391 11.36 1.42 -7.07
CA ARG A 391 12.75 1.17 -6.66
C ARG A 391 13.61 0.55 -7.77
N ASN A 392 13.04 -0.33 -8.58
CA ASN A 392 13.76 -1.09 -9.61
C ASN A 392 13.63 -0.50 -11.02
N GLN A 393 13.17 0.75 -11.15
CA GLN A 393 13.00 1.43 -12.43
C GLN A 393 14.36 1.66 -13.12
N LYS A 394 14.42 1.37 -14.43
CA LYS A 394 15.59 1.62 -15.28
C LYS A 394 15.98 3.10 -15.41
N TYR A 395 14.98 3.98 -15.42
CA TYR A 395 15.08 5.43 -15.58
C TYR A 395 14.38 6.17 -14.42
N PRO A 396 15.03 6.32 -13.25
CA PRO A 396 14.42 6.91 -12.05
C PRO A 396 13.92 8.36 -12.21
N GLU A 397 14.48 9.10 -13.16
CA GLU A 397 14.04 10.46 -13.53
C GLU A 397 12.58 10.49 -14.02
N ASN A 398 12.10 9.38 -14.58
CA ASN A 398 10.74 9.26 -15.08
C ASN A 398 9.74 8.81 -14.01
N ASN A 399 10.17 8.50 -12.78
CA ASN A 399 9.28 7.96 -11.74
C ASN A 399 8.07 8.85 -11.45
N ILE A 400 8.27 10.18 -11.41
CA ILE A 400 7.20 11.15 -11.18
C ILE A 400 6.21 11.15 -12.35
N ARG A 401 6.71 11.14 -13.60
CA ARG A 401 5.87 11.08 -14.80
C ARG A 401 5.04 9.79 -14.81
N ASP A 402 5.68 8.67 -14.55
CA ASP A 402 5.07 7.34 -14.55
C ASP A 402 3.98 7.25 -13.45
N LEU A 403 4.21 7.87 -12.28
CA LEU A 403 3.22 8.00 -11.22
C LEU A 403 1.99 8.83 -11.66
N ILE A 404 2.20 9.99 -12.29
CA ILE A 404 1.11 10.85 -12.78
C ILE A 404 0.25 10.11 -13.81
N ILE A 405 0.90 9.44 -14.78
CA ILE A 405 0.20 8.66 -15.81
C ILE A 405 -0.63 7.53 -15.17
N ALA A 406 -0.07 6.83 -14.17
CA ALA A 406 -0.80 5.78 -13.46
C ALA A 406 -2.05 6.33 -12.77
N TYR A 407 -1.97 7.46 -12.05
CA TYR A 407 -3.12 8.08 -11.39
C TYR A 407 -4.20 8.55 -12.37
N ILE A 408 -3.81 9.14 -13.51
CA ILE A 408 -4.76 9.54 -14.56
C ILE A 408 -5.49 8.32 -15.11
N LEU A 409 -4.75 7.24 -15.38
CA LEU A 409 -5.31 5.98 -15.86
C LEU A 409 -6.28 5.38 -14.82
N VAL A 410 -5.91 5.40 -13.54
CA VAL A 410 -6.77 4.93 -12.44
C VAL A 410 -8.05 5.74 -12.34
N ALA A 411 -7.94 7.07 -12.33
CA ALA A 411 -9.09 7.95 -12.25
C ALA A 411 -10.05 7.75 -13.42
N PHE A 412 -9.51 7.62 -14.64
CA PHE A 412 -10.30 7.32 -15.82
C PHE A 412 -11.07 6.01 -15.68
N THR A 413 -10.41 4.93 -15.25
CA THR A 413 -11.06 3.62 -15.09
C THR A 413 -12.14 3.60 -14.00
N TYR A 414 -11.92 4.31 -12.88
CA TYR A 414 -12.92 4.42 -11.81
C TYR A 414 -14.14 5.23 -12.22
N ILE A 415 -13.92 6.39 -12.84
CA ILE A 415 -15.00 7.23 -13.34
C ILE A 415 -15.75 6.48 -14.44
N PHE A 416 -15.05 5.81 -15.35
CA PHE A 416 -15.66 5.04 -16.43
C PHE A 416 -16.59 3.93 -15.88
N VAL A 417 -16.07 3.06 -15.01
CA VAL A 417 -16.88 1.96 -14.45
C VAL A 417 -18.03 2.50 -13.58
N GLY A 418 -17.75 3.48 -12.72
CA GLY A 418 -18.75 4.09 -11.85
C GLY A 418 -19.88 4.73 -12.64
N VAL A 419 -19.57 5.62 -13.58
CA VAL A 419 -20.54 6.39 -14.37
C VAL A 419 -21.31 5.49 -15.32
N MET A 420 -20.64 4.62 -16.07
CA MET A 420 -21.30 3.76 -17.06
C MET A 420 -22.30 2.81 -16.38
N PHE A 421 -21.91 2.20 -15.26
CA PHE A 421 -22.81 1.32 -14.52
C PHE A 421 -23.97 2.11 -13.90
N TYR A 422 -23.68 3.26 -13.26
CA TYR A 422 -24.71 4.08 -12.62
C TYR A 422 -25.78 4.59 -13.61
N ILE A 423 -25.35 5.09 -14.78
CA ILE A 423 -26.26 5.61 -15.81
C ILE A 423 -27.10 4.49 -16.44
N SER A 424 -26.48 3.35 -16.73
CA SER A 424 -27.16 2.25 -17.42
C SER A 424 -28.05 1.40 -16.52
N PHE A 425 -27.88 1.47 -15.19
CA PHE A 425 -28.64 0.66 -14.25
C PHE A 425 -30.16 0.84 -14.43
N PRO A 426 -30.92 -0.22 -14.76
CA PRO A 426 -32.33 -0.12 -15.18
C PRO A 426 -33.35 -0.19 -14.02
N MET A 427 -32.90 -0.34 -12.77
CA MET A 427 -33.76 -0.33 -11.59
C MET A 427 -33.54 0.97 -10.79
N GLU A 428 -34.26 1.12 -9.67
CA GLU A 428 -34.09 2.23 -8.74
C GLU A 428 -32.63 2.39 -8.32
N LYS A 429 -32.11 3.62 -8.40
CA LYS A 429 -30.70 3.88 -8.13
C LYS A 429 -30.30 3.58 -6.69
N ASP A 430 -31.27 3.59 -5.76
CA ASP A 430 -31.04 3.21 -4.36
C ASP A 430 -30.75 1.72 -4.15
N CYS A 431 -31.05 0.90 -5.15
CA CYS A 431 -30.77 -0.52 -5.15
C CYS A 431 -29.31 -0.90 -5.45
N ILE A 432 -28.50 0.02 -5.96
CA ILE A 432 -27.10 -0.28 -6.29
C ILE A 432 -26.36 -0.64 -4.99
N GLU A 433 -25.80 -1.85 -4.94
CA GLU A 433 -25.10 -2.44 -3.81
C GLU A 433 -23.62 -2.04 -3.77
N ASP A 434 -22.99 -2.14 -2.59
CA ASP A 434 -21.55 -1.83 -2.37
C ASP A 434 -20.62 -2.65 -3.29
N ASN A 435 -21.10 -3.79 -3.80
CA ASN A 435 -20.45 -4.60 -4.81
C ASN A 435 -21.40 -4.72 -6.01
N LEU A 436 -21.05 -4.09 -7.13
CA LEU A 436 -21.90 -4.08 -8.33
C LEU A 436 -22.28 -5.48 -8.84
N LEU A 437 -21.45 -6.50 -8.54
CA LEU A 437 -21.75 -7.89 -8.93
C LEU A 437 -22.84 -8.53 -8.07
N ASN A 438 -23.19 -7.97 -6.90
CA ASN A 438 -24.33 -8.43 -6.10
C ASN A 438 -25.68 -8.03 -6.72
N ASN A 439 -25.70 -7.00 -7.56
CA ASN A 439 -26.91 -6.64 -8.32
C ASN A 439 -27.15 -7.56 -9.52
N MET A 440 -26.27 -8.52 -9.78
CA MET A 440 -26.40 -9.46 -10.90
C MET A 440 -26.99 -10.77 -10.41
N SER A 441 -27.92 -11.33 -11.19
CA SER A 441 -28.51 -12.63 -10.87
C SER A 441 -27.47 -13.76 -10.82
N ASP A 442 -27.72 -14.74 -9.96
CA ASP A 442 -26.83 -15.89 -9.77
C ASP A 442 -26.88 -16.92 -10.89
N THR A 443 -27.79 -16.74 -11.86
CA THR A 443 -27.81 -17.50 -13.11
C THR A 443 -27.12 -16.77 -14.27
N TYR A 444 -26.68 -15.52 -14.06
CA TYR A 444 -26.11 -14.70 -15.13
C TYR A 444 -24.65 -15.10 -15.44
N VAL A 445 -24.45 -15.72 -16.62
CA VAL A 445 -23.16 -16.32 -17.03
C VAL A 445 -22.01 -15.30 -17.07
N LEU A 446 -22.26 -14.07 -17.51
CA LEU A 446 -21.21 -13.04 -17.58
C LEU A 446 -20.76 -12.61 -16.18
N ALA A 447 -21.68 -12.52 -15.22
CA ALA A 447 -21.36 -12.25 -13.82
C ALA A 447 -20.63 -13.43 -13.18
N PHE A 448 -21.01 -14.67 -13.51
CA PHE A 448 -20.30 -15.87 -13.05
C PHE A 448 -18.81 -15.87 -13.47
N VAL A 449 -18.52 -15.58 -14.74
CA VAL A 449 -17.14 -15.49 -15.24
C VAL A 449 -16.40 -14.32 -14.58
N ALA A 450 -17.06 -13.17 -14.34
CA ALA A 450 -16.48 -12.05 -13.58
C ALA A 450 -16.07 -12.48 -12.18
N ARG A 451 -16.98 -13.14 -11.45
CA ARG A 451 -16.79 -13.61 -10.06
C ARG A 451 -15.63 -14.60 -9.97
N ILE A 452 -15.54 -15.57 -10.89
CA ILE A 452 -14.41 -16.51 -10.94
C ILE A 452 -13.09 -15.80 -11.23
N SER A 453 -13.06 -14.93 -12.23
CA SER A 453 -11.85 -14.19 -12.61
C SER A 453 -11.31 -13.33 -11.47
N LEU A 454 -12.21 -12.60 -10.78
CA LEU A 454 -11.89 -11.79 -9.61
C LEU A 454 -11.50 -12.64 -8.39
N PHE A 455 -12.14 -13.80 -8.18
CA PHE A 455 -11.78 -14.72 -7.11
C PHE A 455 -10.34 -15.24 -7.27
N PHE A 456 -9.96 -15.68 -8.47
CA PHE A 456 -8.58 -16.12 -8.74
C PHE A 456 -7.56 -15.00 -8.62
N GLN A 457 -7.92 -13.78 -9.06
CA GLN A 457 -7.09 -12.60 -8.82
C GLN A 457 -6.85 -12.38 -7.31
N MET A 458 -7.92 -12.34 -6.51
CA MET A 458 -7.81 -12.07 -5.08
C MET A 458 -7.08 -13.18 -4.33
N MET A 459 -7.25 -14.45 -4.73
CA MET A 459 -6.50 -15.57 -4.20
C MET A 459 -4.98 -15.43 -4.41
N CYS A 460 -4.55 -14.84 -5.53
CA CYS A 460 -3.13 -14.58 -5.79
C CYS A 460 -2.58 -13.37 -5.03
N VAL A 461 -3.39 -12.32 -4.86
CA VAL A 461 -2.95 -11.05 -4.24
C VAL A 461 -3.02 -11.11 -2.71
N PHE A 462 -3.96 -11.85 -2.13
CA PHE A 462 -4.13 -11.93 -0.67
C PHE A 462 -2.87 -12.41 0.07
N PRO A 463 -2.17 -13.49 -0.34
CA PRO A 463 -0.91 -13.89 0.28
C PRO A 463 0.19 -12.82 0.18
N LEU A 464 0.22 -12.02 -0.89
CA LEU A 464 1.18 -10.92 -1.06
C LEU A 464 0.92 -9.80 -0.04
N LEU A 465 -0.35 -9.42 0.16
CA LEU A 465 -0.73 -8.41 1.16
C LEU A 465 -0.33 -8.85 2.57
N LEU A 466 -0.61 -10.10 2.93
CA LEU A 466 -0.25 -10.65 4.24
C LEU A 466 1.28 -10.79 4.40
N TYR A 467 2.00 -11.10 3.33
CA TYR A 467 3.47 -11.09 3.34
C TYR A 467 4.01 -9.69 3.65
N ILE A 468 3.51 -8.64 2.99
CA ILE A 468 3.94 -7.25 3.22
C ILE A 468 3.61 -6.82 4.66
N PHE A 469 2.38 -7.11 5.12
CA PHE A 469 1.97 -6.82 6.50
C PHE A 469 2.90 -7.50 7.51
N ARG A 470 3.20 -8.79 7.30
CA ARG A 470 4.11 -9.56 8.15
C ARG A 470 5.50 -8.94 8.20
N VAL A 471 6.07 -8.61 7.05
CA VAL A 471 7.42 -8.02 6.98
C VAL A 471 7.44 -6.68 7.72
N GLN A 472 6.45 -5.81 7.49
CA GLN A 472 6.36 -4.50 8.16
C GLN A 472 6.20 -4.65 9.69
N LEU A 473 5.35 -5.55 10.15
CA LEU A 473 5.08 -5.76 11.57
C LEU A 473 6.26 -6.43 12.29
N LEU A 474 6.80 -7.52 11.74
CA LEU A 474 7.90 -8.25 12.37
C LEU A 474 9.20 -7.45 12.36
N TYR A 475 9.48 -6.70 11.30
CA TYR A 475 10.61 -5.78 11.27
C TYR A 475 10.49 -4.72 12.36
N THR A 476 9.30 -4.18 12.60
CA THR A 476 9.09 -3.15 13.63
C THR A 476 9.23 -3.69 15.05
N ILE A 477 8.75 -4.92 15.31
CA ILE A 477 8.78 -5.52 16.66
C ILE A 477 10.16 -6.14 16.97
N TYR A 478 10.71 -6.91 16.05
CA TYR A 478 11.91 -7.73 16.28
C TYR A 478 13.17 -7.21 15.59
N ASN A 479 13.10 -6.10 14.84
CA ASN A 479 14.18 -5.60 13.97
C ASN A 479 14.72 -6.65 12.99
N THR A 480 13.94 -7.70 12.72
CA THR A 480 14.30 -8.81 11.85
C THR A 480 13.11 -9.18 10.97
N VAL A 481 13.39 -9.50 9.71
CA VAL A 481 12.34 -9.85 8.73
C VAL A 481 11.75 -11.23 9.02
N TRP A 482 12.50 -12.12 9.68
CA TRP A 482 12.08 -13.48 9.99
C TRP A 482 12.61 -13.96 11.36
N PRO A 483 11.88 -13.73 12.47
CA PRO A 483 12.30 -14.14 13.80
C PRO A 483 12.12 -15.65 14.06
N GLY A 484 11.18 -16.32 13.38
CA GLY A 484 10.98 -17.78 13.49
C GLY A 484 9.59 -18.26 13.05
N LEU A 485 9.44 -19.58 12.79
CA LEU A 485 8.22 -20.17 12.23
C LEU A 485 6.98 -19.96 13.13
N ARG A 486 7.13 -20.11 14.45
CA ARG A 486 6.02 -19.96 15.41
C ARG A 486 5.44 -18.54 15.40
N HIS A 487 6.28 -17.51 15.42
CA HIS A 487 5.86 -16.12 15.37
C HIS A 487 5.11 -15.79 14.08
N VAL A 488 5.60 -16.32 12.94
CA VAL A 488 4.95 -16.14 11.64
C VAL A 488 3.58 -16.83 11.58
N LEU A 489 3.50 -18.08 12.05
CA LEU A 489 2.25 -18.85 12.03
C LEU A 489 1.19 -18.21 12.94
N VAL A 490 1.57 -17.85 14.17
CA VAL A 490 0.66 -17.17 15.11
C VAL A 490 0.13 -15.87 14.50
N LEU A 491 1.00 -15.05 13.89
CA LEU A 491 0.57 -13.82 13.24
C LEU A 491 -0.41 -14.07 12.09
N ASN A 492 -0.12 -15.04 11.21
CA ASN A 492 -0.99 -15.38 10.09
C ASN A 492 -2.36 -15.88 10.56
N VAL A 493 -2.41 -16.72 11.60
CA VAL A 493 -3.66 -17.21 12.21
C VAL A 493 -4.45 -16.06 12.82
N CYS A 494 -3.80 -15.14 13.55
CA CYS A 494 -4.46 -13.96 14.11
C CYS A 494 -5.07 -13.07 13.03
N ILE A 495 -4.35 -12.81 11.93
CA ILE A 495 -4.86 -11.97 10.83
C ILE A 495 -6.07 -12.64 10.16
N ILE A 496 -5.99 -13.94 9.86
CA ILE A 496 -7.10 -14.69 9.27
C ILE A 496 -8.32 -14.68 10.21
N ALA A 497 -8.11 -14.87 11.51
CA ALA A 497 -9.19 -14.81 12.50
C ALA A 497 -9.88 -13.44 12.49
N VAL A 498 -9.13 -12.33 12.43
CA VAL A 498 -9.71 -10.98 12.29
C VAL A 498 -10.51 -10.86 10.99
N CYS A 499 -10.00 -11.37 9.86
CA CYS A 499 -10.72 -11.33 8.58
C CYS A 499 -12.05 -12.10 8.64
N VAL A 500 -12.05 -13.28 9.27
CA VAL A 500 -13.26 -14.11 9.44
C VAL A 500 -14.27 -13.41 10.35
N VAL A 501 -13.85 -12.83 11.47
CA VAL A 501 -14.73 -12.07 12.38
C VAL A 501 -15.43 -10.94 11.63
N PHE A 502 -14.70 -10.14 10.85
CA PHE A 502 -15.32 -9.08 10.06
C PHE A 502 -16.26 -9.61 8.99
N ALA A 503 -15.92 -10.73 8.34
CA ALA A 503 -16.79 -11.33 7.32
C ALA A 503 -18.10 -11.86 7.89
N VAL A 504 -18.11 -12.35 9.14
CA VAL A 504 -19.31 -12.86 9.79
C VAL A 504 -20.17 -11.72 10.37
N PHE A 505 -19.56 -10.76 11.05
CA PHE A 505 -20.31 -9.75 11.83
C PHE A 505 -20.55 -8.44 11.08
N LEU A 506 -19.75 -8.11 10.06
CA LEU A 506 -19.84 -6.83 9.35
C LEU A 506 -19.52 -6.96 7.84
N PRO A 507 -20.31 -7.70 7.05
CA PRO A 507 -20.05 -7.95 5.62
C PRO A 507 -20.37 -6.74 4.71
N HIS A 508 -20.22 -5.51 5.20
CA HIS A 508 -20.47 -4.29 4.42
C HIS A 508 -19.15 -3.68 3.90
N ILE A 509 -18.84 -3.98 2.65
CA ILE A 509 -17.58 -3.60 2.00
C ILE A 509 -17.42 -2.07 1.95
N GLY A 510 -18.46 -1.33 1.56
CA GLY A 510 -18.40 0.12 1.42
C GLY A 510 -18.13 0.83 2.74
N LYS A 511 -18.74 0.36 3.84
CA LYS A 511 -18.50 0.89 5.19
C LYS A 511 -17.06 0.65 5.64
N ILE A 512 -16.53 -0.56 5.46
CA ILE A 512 -15.14 -0.89 5.84
C ILE A 512 -14.16 -0.04 5.03
N ILE A 513 -14.32 -0.03 3.71
CA ILE A 513 -13.46 0.74 2.81
C ILE A 513 -13.52 2.24 3.15
N GLY A 514 -14.70 2.78 3.41
CA GLY A 514 -14.90 4.18 3.80
C GLY A 514 -14.17 4.57 5.08
N PHE A 515 -14.30 3.78 6.15
CA PHE A 515 -13.66 4.05 7.44
C PHE A 515 -12.14 3.88 7.41
N PHE A 516 -11.66 2.73 6.94
CA PHE A 516 -10.22 2.47 6.84
C PHE A 516 -9.56 3.46 5.87
N GLY A 517 -10.22 3.73 4.74
CA GLY A 517 -9.78 4.71 3.75
C GLY A 517 -9.67 6.13 4.31
N ALA A 518 -10.70 6.60 5.03
CA ALA A 518 -10.67 7.95 5.59
C ALA A 518 -9.62 8.10 6.70
N PHE A 519 -9.49 7.12 7.61
CA PHE A 519 -8.49 7.17 8.67
C PHE A 519 -7.05 7.07 8.14
N CYS A 520 -6.76 6.04 7.34
CA CYS A 520 -5.41 5.83 6.81
C CYS A 520 -5.05 6.88 5.76
N GLY A 521 -6.01 7.33 4.95
CA GLY A 521 -5.85 8.44 4.02
C GLY A 521 -5.52 9.75 4.75
N PHE A 522 -6.23 10.05 5.85
CA PHE A 522 -5.90 11.18 6.69
C PHE A 522 -4.49 11.05 7.29
N ALA A 523 -4.22 9.97 8.02
CA ALA A 523 -2.98 9.82 8.78
C ALA A 523 -1.74 9.66 7.89
N TYR A 524 -1.77 8.73 6.93
CA TYR A 524 -0.62 8.39 6.10
C TYR A 524 -0.55 9.21 4.81
N ALA A 525 -1.64 9.31 4.06
CA ALA A 525 -1.59 9.93 2.74
C ALA A 525 -1.55 11.46 2.83
N ILE A 526 -2.31 12.09 3.72
CA ILE A 526 -2.43 13.56 3.76
C ILE A 526 -1.54 14.16 4.84
N MET A 527 -1.69 13.74 6.10
CA MET A 527 -1.07 14.42 7.24
C MET A 527 0.46 14.29 7.22
N LEU A 528 1.01 13.08 7.10
CA LEU A 528 2.45 12.88 7.17
C LEU A 528 3.23 13.63 6.05
N PRO A 529 2.86 13.55 4.76
CA PRO A 529 3.60 14.24 3.71
C PRO A 529 3.50 15.76 3.82
N CYS A 530 2.34 16.28 4.23
CA CYS A 530 2.17 17.71 4.49
C CYS A 530 3.07 18.18 5.64
N LEU A 531 3.11 17.45 6.76
CA LEU A 531 3.96 17.78 7.91
C LEU A 531 5.45 17.70 7.57
N VAL A 532 5.87 16.65 6.85
CA VAL A 532 7.27 16.51 6.38
C VAL A 532 7.65 17.71 5.52
N HIS A 533 6.80 18.11 4.56
CA HIS A 533 7.08 19.27 3.74
C HIS A 533 7.18 20.56 4.54
N LEU A 534 6.20 20.85 5.41
CA LEU A 534 6.21 22.07 6.21
C LEU A 534 7.47 22.15 7.08
N THR A 535 7.91 21.02 7.61
CA THR A 535 9.16 20.92 8.38
C THR A 535 10.39 21.20 7.52
N ILE A 536 10.45 20.66 6.30
CA ILE A 536 11.54 20.94 5.35
C ILE A 536 11.56 22.43 4.99
N GLN A 537 10.41 23.02 4.69
CA GLN A 537 10.28 24.43 4.32
C GLN A 537 10.69 25.36 5.46
N HIS A 538 10.30 25.02 6.70
CA HIS A 538 10.72 25.74 7.90
C HIS A 538 12.24 25.66 8.11
N ARG A 539 12.85 24.48 7.91
CA ARG A 539 14.30 24.28 8.04
C ARG A 539 15.10 25.04 6.98
N ASN A 540 14.57 25.17 5.77
CA ASN A 540 15.24 25.90 4.68
C ASN A 540 15.06 27.42 4.77
N GLY A 541 14.24 27.92 5.71
CA GLY A 541 13.92 29.35 5.83
C GLY A 541 13.02 29.89 4.71
N GLU A 542 12.53 29.04 3.80
CA GLU A 542 11.72 29.41 2.63
C GLU A 542 10.22 29.43 2.96
N GLN A 543 9.82 29.94 4.12
CA GLN A 543 8.43 29.89 4.57
C GLN A 543 7.53 30.78 3.70
N SER A 544 6.80 30.16 2.78
CA SER A 544 5.71 30.81 2.07
C SER A 544 4.43 30.65 2.90
N MET A 545 3.81 31.78 3.22
CA MET A 545 2.51 31.80 3.92
C MET A 545 1.45 31.03 3.12
N LEU A 546 1.43 31.19 1.79
CA LEU A 546 0.51 30.48 0.92
C LEU A 546 0.69 28.96 1.01
N SER A 547 1.94 28.48 0.94
CA SER A 547 2.25 27.05 1.10
C SER A 547 1.77 26.53 2.45
N THR A 548 2.03 27.28 3.53
CA THR A 548 1.63 26.86 4.88
C THR A 548 0.11 26.76 5.03
N VAL A 549 -0.63 27.74 4.50
CA VAL A 549 -2.09 27.75 4.51
C VAL A 549 -2.66 26.60 3.69
N LEU A 550 -2.16 26.37 2.47
CA LEU A 550 -2.65 25.29 1.60
C LEU A 550 -2.45 23.90 2.22
N HIS A 551 -1.26 23.60 2.76
CA HIS A 551 -1.00 22.31 3.41
C HIS A 551 -1.78 22.12 4.70
N SER A 552 -1.97 23.20 5.48
CA SER A 552 -2.82 23.15 6.68
C SER A 552 -4.27 22.89 6.31
N CYS A 553 -4.78 23.51 5.24
CA CYS A 553 -6.11 23.26 4.70
C CYS A 553 -6.29 21.80 4.26
N LEU A 554 -5.29 21.19 3.60
CA LEU A 554 -5.32 19.77 3.25
C LEU A 554 -5.43 18.87 4.49
N ILE A 555 -4.69 19.15 5.56
CA ILE A 555 -4.78 18.39 6.82
C ILE A 555 -6.18 18.49 7.42
N VAL A 556 -6.75 19.70 7.46
CA VAL A 556 -8.11 19.93 7.96
C VAL A 556 -9.14 19.20 7.10
N LEU A 557 -8.99 19.22 5.78
CA LEU A 557 -9.86 18.48 4.85
C LEU A 557 -9.78 16.96 5.07
N GLY A 558 -8.58 16.42 5.27
CA GLY A 558 -8.41 15.00 5.60
C GLY A 558 -9.07 14.62 6.93
N LEU A 559 -8.94 15.48 7.94
CA LEU A 559 -9.60 15.30 9.23
C LEU A 559 -11.13 15.38 9.09
N ALA A 560 -11.63 16.35 8.30
CA ALA A 560 -13.05 16.49 8.01
C ALA A 560 -13.61 15.26 7.29
N ASN A 561 -12.87 14.67 6.35
CA ASN A 561 -13.26 13.42 5.69
C ASN A 561 -13.38 12.25 6.69
N PHE A 562 -12.43 12.13 7.63
CA PHE A 562 -12.49 11.11 8.68
C PHE A 562 -13.66 11.32 9.64
N VAL A 563 -13.86 12.54 10.13
CA VAL A 563 -15.01 12.88 11.01
C VAL A 563 -16.34 12.68 10.26
N GLY A 564 -16.39 13.02 8.97
CA GLY A 564 -17.55 12.86 8.11
C GLY A 564 -18.06 11.43 8.00
N GLN A 565 -17.18 10.42 8.11
CA GLN A 565 -17.62 9.01 8.10
C GLN A 565 -18.56 8.68 9.26
N PHE A 566 -18.34 9.27 10.44
CA PHE A 566 -19.19 9.05 11.61
C PHE A 566 -20.56 9.70 11.46
N LEU A 567 -20.66 10.80 10.71
CA LEU A 567 -21.94 11.45 10.42
C LEU A 567 -22.78 10.58 9.48
N VAL A 568 -22.15 9.94 8.49
CA VAL A 568 -22.85 9.05 7.55
C VAL A 568 -23.33 7.76 8.22
N LEU A 569 -22.61 7.23 9.23
CA LEU A 569 -23.07 6.04 9.97
C LEU A 569 -24.43 6.22 10.65
N ASN A 570 -24.81 7.45 10.99
CA ASN A 570 -26.04 7.77 11.70
C ASN A 570 -27.23 8.02 10.76
N VAL A 571 -27.00 8.15 9.46
CA VAL A 571 -28.06 8.30 8.46
C VAL A 571 -28.44 6.88 8.02
N LYS A 572 -29.60 6.42 8.51
CA LYS A 572 -30.18 5.12 8.14
C LYS A 572 -30.81 5.15 6.76
#